data_AF-A0A3P8WVD3-F1
#
_entry.id   AF-A0A3P8WVD3-F1
#
_cell.length_a   1.000
_cell.length_b   1.000
_cell.length_c   1.000
_cell.angle_alpha   90.00
_cell.angle_beta   90.00
_cell.angle_gamma   90.00
#
_symmetry.space_group_name_H-M   'P 1'
#
loop_
_entity.id
_entity.type
_entity.pdbx_description
1 polymer ?
#
loop_
_entity_poly.entity_id
_entity_poly.type
_entity_poly.pdbx_seq_one_letter_code
_entity_poly.pdbx_strand_id
1 'polypeptide(L)'
;MTPLLSRTLEKLKLASSNSTTDSVESCLDCLHKALANNNTEASMKIQEMGVLPLLPSLLSPQSSCTPKVANLIAEVAKNVHRGFYLFQLCESFAISQCFTVNIFF
;
A
#
# COMPACT_ATOMS: atom_id res chain seq x y z
N MET A 1 -8.85 -16.80 8.48
CA MET A 1 -9.10 -16.30 7.11
C MET A 1 -10.05 -15.12 7.15
N THR A 2 -9.53 -13.90 7.01
CA THR A 2 -10.31 -12.65 7.02
C THR A 2 -10.75 -12.28 5.59
N PRO A 3 -12.00 -12.57 5.17
CA PRO A 3 -12.48 -12.28 3.81
C PRO A 3 -12.52 -10.78 3.48
N LEU A 4 -12.42 -9.94 4.51
CA LEU A 4 -12.42 -8.48 4.38
C LEU A 4 -11.19 -7.98 3.61
N LEU A 5 -10.00 -8.56 3.86
CA LEU A 5 -8.77 -8.14 3.19
C LEU A 5 -8.84 -8.34 1.69
N SER A 6 -9.25 -9.52 1.24
CA SER A 6 -9.34 -9.83 -0.19
C SER A 6 -10.31 -8.90 -0.91
N ARG A 7 -11.49 -8.64 -0.32
CA ARG A 7 -12.48 -7.71 -0.89
C ARG A 7 -11.94 -6.28 -0.97
N THR A 8 -11.24 -5.84 0.06
CA THR A 8 -10.65 -4.50 0.09
C THR A 8 -9.56 -4.34 -0.97
N LEU A 9 -8.71 -5.36 -1.15
CA LEU A 9 -7.66 -5.36 -2.18
C LEU A 9 -8.23 -5.35 -3.59
N GLU A 10 -9.28 -6.14 -3.83
CA GLU A 10 -9.97 -6.17 -5.11
C GLU A 10 -10.66 -4.83 -5.42
N LYS A 11 -11.31 -4.23 -4.42
CA LYS A 11 -11.86 -2.87 -4.53
C LYS A 11 -10.78 -1.84 -4.82
N LEU A 12 -9.62 -1.89 -4.13
CA LEU A 12 -8.51 -0.98 -4.37
C LEU A 12 -7.98 -1.09 -5.80
N LYS A 13 -7.88 -2.32 -6.33
CA LYS A 13 -7.45 -2.56 -7.72
C LYS A 13 -8.41 -1.95 -8.74
N LEU A 14 -9.72 -2.10 -8.51
CA LEU A 14 -10.74 -1.46 -9.33
C LEU A 14 -10.71 0.07 -9.18
N ALA A 15 -10.58 0.55 -7.95
CA ALA A 15 -10.51 1.97 -7.59
C ALA A 15 -9.34 2.69 -8.27
N SER A 16 -8.17 2.04 -8.28
CA SER A 16 -6.97 2.51 -8.97
C SER A 16 -7.19 2.66 -10.49
N SER A 17 -7.99 1.79 -11.11
CA SER A 17 -8.30 1.87 -12.55
C SER A 17 -9.45 2.83 -12.88
N ASN A 18 -10.35 3.10 -11.92
CA ASN A 18 -11.56 3.90 -12.14
C ASN A 18 -11.48 5.34 -11.61
N SER A 19 -10.33 5.77 -11.07
CA SER A 19 -10.00 7.14 -10.62
C SER A 19 -10.87 7.74 -9.50
N THR A 20 -11.67 6.93 -8.79
CA THR A 20 -12.47 7.45 -7.66
C THR A 20 -11.66 7.52 -6.37
N THR A 21 -11.20 8.72 -6.03
CA THR A 21 -10.32 9.00 -4.86
C THR A 21 -10.91 8.57 -3.52
N ASP A 22 -12.22 8.77 -3.30
CA ASP A 22 -12.89 8.41 -2.02
C ASP A 22 -12.87 6.90 -1.75
N SER A 23 -12.94 6.07 -2.80
CA SER A 23 -12.98 4.62 -2.65
C SER A 23 -11.59 4.03 -2.36
N VAL A 24 -10.54 4.63 -2.94
CA VAL A 24 -9.13 4.30 -2.66
C VAL A 24 -8.82 4.56 -1.19
N GLU A 25 -9.18 5.74 -0.69
CA GLU A 25 -8.87 6.16 0.68
C GLU A 25 -9.48 5.22 1.72
N SER A 26 -10.76 4.87 1.54
CA SER A 26 -11.47 3.92 2.40
C SER A 26 -10.85 2.51 2.37
N CYS A 27 -10.37 2.08 1.20
CA CYS A 27 -9.68 0.80 1.08
C CYS A 27 -8.35 0.80 1.84
N LEU A 28 -7.55 1.86 1.72
CA LEU A 28 -6.27 2.00 2.43
C LEU A 28 -6.47 1.97 3.94
N ASP A 29 -7.50 2.64 4.45
CA ASP A 29 -7.85 2.67 5.87
C ASP A 29 -8.17 1.26 6.40
N CYS A 30 -8.99 0.50 5.64
CA CYS A 30 -9.31 -0.88 5.97
C CYS A 30 -8.06 -1.78 5.96
N LEU A 31 -7.12 -1.56 5.03
CA LEU A 31 -5.88 -2.33 4.95
C LEU A 31 -4.94 -2.01 6.11
N HIS A 32 -4.79 -0.73 6.47
CA HIS A 32 -4.03 -0.33 7.66
C HIS A 32 -4.56 -0.99 8.90
N LYS A 33 -5.88 -0.94 9.11
CA LYS A 33 -6.51 -1.53 10.28
C LYS A 33 -6.32 -3.05 10.32
N ALA A 34 -6.29 -3.70 9.17
CA ALA A 34 -6.00 -5.12 9.06
C ALA A 34 -4.52 -5.45 9.37
N LEU A 35 -3.59 -4.58 8.96
CA LEU A 35 -2.16 -4.71 9.20
C LEU A 35 -1.75 -4.36 10.64
N ALA A 36 -2.42 -3.39 11.26
CA ALA A 36 -2.18 -2.92 12.63
C ALA A 36 -2.33 -4.03 13.67
N ASN A 37 -3.07 -5.08 13.37
CA ASN A 37 -3.16 -6.30 14.20
C ASN A 37 -1.94 -7.23 14.04
N ASN A 38 -0.78 -6.73 13.57
CA ASN A 38 0.46 -7.50 13.30
C ASN A 38 0.19 -8.78 12.50
N ASN A 39 -0.69 -8.66 11.51
CA ASN A 39 -1.15 -9.83 10.78
C ASN A 39 -0.21 -10.10 9.60
N THR A 40 0.76 -11.01 9.81
CA THR A 40 1.65 -11.50 8.74
C THR A 40 0.85 -12.14 7.60
N GLU A 41 -0.27 -12.81 7.91
CA GLU A 41 -1.19 -13.37 6.91
C GLU A 41 -1.79 -12.26 6.04
N ALA A 42 -2.14 -11.11 6.63
CA ALA A 42 -2.63 -9.96 5.87
C ALA A 42 -1.56 -9.40 4.93
N SER A 43 -0.33 -9.26 5.42
CA SER A 43 0.80 -8.77 4.63
C SER A 43 1.12 -9.70 3.44
N MET A 44 1.08 -11.01 3.67
CA MET A 44 1.27 -12.02 2.63
C MET A 44 0.14 -11.96 1.59
N LYS A 45 -1.12 -11.80 2.02
CA LYS A 45 -2.27 -11.64 1.12
C LYS A 45 -2.15 -10.42 0.21
N ILE A 46 -1.67 -9.30 0.76
CA ILE A 46 -1.45 -8.05 0.01
C ILE A 46 -0.39 -8.25 -1.08
N GLN A 47 0.65 -9.04 -0.79
CA GLN A 47 1.64 -9.46 -1.78
C GLN A 47 1.04 -10.37 -2.85
N GLU A 48 0.34 -11.43 -2.44
CA GLU A 48 -0.26 -12.41 -3.35
C GLU A 48 -1.22 -11.76 -4.35
N MET A 49 -2.04 -10.80 -3.90
CA MET A 49 -2.99 -10.08 -4.77
C MET A 49 -2.32 -9.08 -5.71
N GLY A 50 -1.01 -8.83 -5.56
CA GLY A 50 -0.26 -7.89 -6.38
C GLY A 50 -0.76 -6.45 -6.19
N VAL A 51 -1.08 -6.05 -4.96
CA VAL A 51 -1.47 -4.67 -4.65
C VAL A 51 -0.28 -3.76 -4.47
N LEU A 52 0.86 -4.30 -4.01
CA LEU A 52 2.09 -3.51 -3.82
C LEU A 52 2.55 -2.74 -5.08
N PRO A 53 2.50 -3.29 -6.30
CA PRO A 53 2.82 -2.54 -7.52
C PRO A 53 1.81 -1.43 -7.85
N LEU A 54 0.59 -1.47 -7.31
CA LEU A 54 -0.45 -0.46 -7.50
C LEU A 54 -0.35 0.70 -6.51
N LEU A 55 0.31 0.48 -5.36
CA LEU A 55 0.53 1.53 -4.35
C LEU A 55 1.36 2.70 -4.91
N PRO A 56 2.45 2.48 -5.67
CA PRO A 56 3.14 3.51 -6.43
C PRO A 56 2.22 4.40 -7.27
N SER A 57 1.26 3.83 -8.01
CA SER A 57 0.34 4.64 -8.83
C SER A 57 -0.63 5.49 -8.01
N LEU A 58 -0.77 5.22 -6.72
CA LEU A 58 -1.64 5.98 -5.80
C LEU A 58 -0.87 7.03 -4.98
N LEU A 59 0.46 6.90 -4.93
CA LEU A 59 1.37 7.88 -4.33
C LEU A 59 1.50 9.06 -5.31
N SER A 60 0.70 10.10 -5.06
CA SER A 60 0.78 11.35 -5.82
C SER A 60 1.04 12.50 -4.86
N PRO A 61 1.95 13.43 -5.17
CA PRO A 61 2.28 14.54 -4.27
C PRO A 61 1.08 15.43 -3.93
N GLN A 62 -0.01 15.36 -4.69
CA GLN A 62 -1.26 16.11 -4.47
C GLN A 62 -2.39 15.27 -3.85
N SER A 63 -2.16 13.98 -3.58
CA SER A 63 -3.19 13.07 -3.08
C SER A 63 -3.17 12.96 -1.56
N SER A 64 -4.33 13.15 -0.92
CA SER A 64 -4.53 12.92 0.52
C SER A 64 -4.20 11.48 0.94
N CYS A 65 -4.25 10.54 0.00
CA CYS A 65 -3.99 9.13 0.21
C CYS A 65 -2.50 8.81 0.40
N THR A 66 -1.61 9.72 -0.01
CA THR A 66 -0.15 9.51 -0.02
C THR A 66 0.45 9.06 1.32
N PRO A 67 0.22 9.75 2.45
CA PRO A 67 0.70 9.28 3.75
C PRO A 67 0.10 7.93 4.17
N LYS A 68 -1.15 7.65 3.77
CA LYS A 68 -1.78 6.35 4.03
C LYS A 68 -1.10 5.26 3.21
N VAL A 69 -0.86 5.46 1.92
CA VAL A 69 -0.17 4.48 1.08
C VAL A 69 1.24 4.19 1.62
N ALA A 70 1.98 5.23 2.01
CA ALA A 70 3.32 5.09 2.58
C ALA A 70 3.33 4.25 3.86
N ASN A 71 2.41 4.51 4.80
CA ASN A 71 2.34 3.74 6.04
C ASN A 71 1.87 2.29 5.79
N LEU A 72 1.06 2.03 4.75
CA LEU A 72 0.69 0.67 4.38
C LEU A 72 1.92 -0.13 3.90
N ILE A 73 2.72 0.50 3.03
CA ILE A 73 3.97 -0.07 2.52
C ILE A 73 4.92 -0.35 3.69
N ALA A 74 5.09 0.60 4.60
CA ALA A 74 5.94 0.45 5.77
C ALA A 74 5.50 -0.75 6.62
N GLU A 75 4.20 -0.89 6.88
CA GLU A 75 3.72 -1.98 7.73
C GLU A 75 3.80 -3.35 7.04
N VAL A 76 3.57 -3.43 5.72
CA VAL A 76 3.82 -4.67 4.96
C VAL A 76 5.31 -5.01 4.93
N ALA A 77 6.19 -4.03 4.74
CA ALA A 77 7.64 -4.22 4.72
C ALA A 77 8.20 -4.62 6.09
N LYS A 78 7.63 -4.07 7.18
CA LYS A 78 7.96 -4.44 8.56
C LYS A 78 7.56 -5.87 8.89
N ASN A 79 6.40 -6.32 8.41
CA ASN A 79 5.94 -7.69 8.62
C ASN A 79 6.65 -8.70 7.71
N VAL A 80 6.95 -8.29 6.47
CA VAL A 80 7.65 -9.12 5.49
C VAL A 80 9.03 -8.55 5.32
N HIS A 81 9.96 -9.00 6.17
CA HIS A 81 11.40 -8.66 6.18
C HIS A 81 12.10 -8.98 4.83
N ARG A 82 11.75 -8.25 3.79
CA ARG A 82 12.38 -8.27 2.48
C ARG A 82 12.63 -6.83 2.07
N GLY A 83 13.88 -6.38 2.27
CA GLY A 83 14.42 -5.15 1.66
C GLY A 83 14.25 -5.09 0.14
N PHE A 84 13.81 -6.18 -0.50
CA PHE A 84 13.42 -6.24 -1.91
C PHE A 84 12.25 -5.31 -2.27
N TYR A 85 11.25 -5.14 -1.38
CA TYR A 85 10.10 -4.27 -1.66
C TYR A 85 10.47 -2.80 -1.62
N LEU A 86 11.32 -2.47 -0.67
CA LEU A 86 11.99 -1.19 -0.57
C LEU A 86 12.74 -0.84 -1.85
N PHE A 87 13.53 -1.79 -2.36
CA PHE A 87 14.32 -1.62 -3.57
C PHE A 87 13.44 -1.38 -4.79
N GLN A 88 12.36 -2.14 -4.94
CA GLN A 88 11.46 -2.03 -6.08
C GLN A 88 10.61 -0.76 -6.04
N LEU A 89 10.26 -0.27 -4.85
CA LEU A 89 9.68 1.06 -4.67
C LEU A 89 10.69 2.15 -5.02
N CYS A 90 11.95 2.03 -4.61
CA CYS A 90 12.99 3.01 -4.92
C CYS A 90 13.35 3.07 -6.43
N GLU A 91 13.19 1.95 -7.17
CA GLU A 91 13.31 1.96 -8.63
C GLU A 91 12.06 2.51 -9.33
N SER A 92 10.86 2.17 -8.85
CA SER A 92 9.60 2.60 -9.47
C SER A 92 9.26 4.07 -9.15
N PHE A 93 9.71 4.57 -8.00
CA PHE A 93 9.61 5.97 -7.62
C PHE A 93 10.93 6.66 -7.94
N ALA A 94 10.89 7.73 -8.74
CA ALA A 94 12.02 8.64 -8.78
C ALA A 94 12.38 9.01 -7.34
N ILE A 95 13.65 8.82 -6.94
CA ILE A 95 14.19 9.02 -5.58
C ILE A 95 13.66 10.32 -4.92
N SER A 96 13.39 11.34 -5.73
CA SER A 96 12.75 12.60 -5.35
C SER A 96 11.40 12.46 -4.63
N GLN A 97 10.53 11.53 -5.03
CA GLN A 97 9.23 11.34 -4.39
C GLN A 97 9.35 10.54 -3.09
N CYS A 98 10.24 9.54 -2.98
CA CYS A 98 10.53 8.86 -1.71
C CYS A 98 10.92 9.85 -0.61
N PHE A 99 11.67 10.89 -0.97
CA PHE A 99 12.04 11.98 -0.07
C PHE A 99 10.81 12.81 0.40
N THR A 100 9.86 13.08 -0.51
CA THR A 100 8.61 13.79 -0.19
C THR A 100 7.71 12.98 0.75
N VAL A 101 7.68 11.65 0.62
CA VAL A 101 6.79 10.81 1.44
C VAL A 101 7.36 10.39 2.78
N ASN A 102 8.55 10.89 3.16
CA ASN A 102 9.19 10.61 4.44
C ASN A 102 9.35 9.09 4.70
N ILE A 103 9.50 8.29 3.65
CA ILE A 103 9.87 6.88 3.75
C ILE A 103 11.39 6.86 3.92
N PHE A 104 11.85 7.13 5.14
CA PHE A 104 13.26 7.00 5.51
C PHE A 104 13.50 5.58 6.04
N PHE A 105 14.56 4.95 5.53
CA PHE A 105 15.05 3.65 5.98
C PHE A 105 15.95 3.79 7.20
#